data_AF-A0A562Q8C0-F1
#
_entry.id   AF-A0A562Q8C0-F1
#
_cell.length_a   1.000
_cell.length_b   1.000
_cell.length_c   1.000
_cell.angle_alpha   90.00
_cell.angle_beta   90.00
_cell.angle_gamma   90.00
#
_symmetry.space_group_name_H-M   'P 1'
#
loop_
_entity.id
_entity.type
_entity.pdbx_description
1 polymer ?
#
loop_
_entity_poly.entity_id
_entity_poly.type
_entity_poly.pdbx_seq_one_letter_code
_entity_poly.pdbx_strand_id
1 'polypeptide(L)'
;MQKTESAVPRDLQHAPTSLFSIIPLVPSAQTSAQTRPYKPEFFNESEWTLLSAACKRLSATTPVDTNDSLQDLLAFIDQHMLSPYAHGDLGCVQDPFFDTNTPHQAATHQSLRDQVRTGIAALDQYCQHTYQHSFSELSDEQQQQVLDSAEAGHVGKPAQDFIGLLRTEIEHSRFAHPLFTAYEPLTA
;
A
#
# COMPACT_ATOMS: atom_id res chain seq x y z
N MET A 1 45.65 -71.49 22.40
CA MET A 1 45.63 -71.31 20.93
C MET A 1 44.63 -72.28 20.34
N GLN A 2 43.37 -71.89 20.25
CA GLN A 2 42.30 -72.69 19.64
C GLN A 2 41.31 -71.76 18.94
N LYS A 3 40.96 -72.23 17.75
CA LYS A 3 40.04 -71.79 16.70
C LYS A 3 38.58 -72.00 17.16
N THR A 4 37.61 -71.18 16.71
CA THR A 4 36.31 -71.57 16.11
C THR A 4 35.27 -70.43 15.99
N GLU A 5 34.74 -70.35 14.77
CA GLU A 5 33.46 -69.88 14.22
C GLU A 5 32.17 -69.97 15.08
N SER A 6 31.25 -69.00 14.94
CA SER A 6 29.76 -69.09 14.94
C SER A 6 29.13 -67.70 15.12
N ALA A 7 28.35 -67.13 14.20
CA ALA A 7 26.94 -67.40 13.83
C ALA A 7 25.88 -66.65 14.70
N VAL A 8 25.28 -65.59 14.11
CA VAL A 8 23.84 -65.20 13.98
C VAL A 8 22.94 -65.24 15.26
N PRO A 9 22.13 -64.17 15.60
CA PRO A 9 20.75 -64.11 15.05
C PRO A 9 19.98 -62.76 14.93
N ARG A 10 18.97 -62.85 14.05
CA ARG A 10 17.57 -62.33 14.08
C ARG A 10 17.26 -60.83 14.05
N ASP A 11 16.72 -60.43 12.90
CA ASP A 11 15.39 -59.84 12.69
C ASP A 11 14.73 -59.12 13.89
N LEU A 12 14.54 -57.81 13.73
CA LEU A 12 13.52 -57.06 14.44
C LEU A 12 12.84 -56.09 13.47
N GLN A 13 11.68 -56.55 13.00
CA GLN A 13 10.54 -55.74 12.55
C GLN A 13 10.31 -54.53 13.47
N HIS A 14 10.09 -53.35 12.89
CA HIS A 14 8.81 -52.60 12.94
C HIS A 14 8.98 -51.18 12.39
N ALA A 15 8.06 -50.79 11.52
CA ALA A 15 7.91 -49.45 10.96
C ALA A 15 7.44 -48.43 12.01
N PRO A 16 7.86 -47.16 11.91
CA PRO A 16 7.09 -46.05 12.47
C PRO A 16 6.13 -45.48 11.41
N THR A 17 4.85 -45.68 11.71
CA THR A 17 3.64 -45.14 11.08
C THR A 17 3.72 -43.62 10.90
N SER A 18 3.56 -43.19 9.65
CA SER A 18 3.39 -41.79 9.25
C SER A 18 2.02 -41.28 9.72
N LEU A 19 1.98 -40.20 10.50
CA LEU A 19 0.77 -39.47 10.87
C LEU A 19 0.77 -38.11 10.15
N PHE A 20 0.39 -38.10 8.87
CA PHE A 20 -0.06 -36.88 8.21
C PHE A 20 -1.46 -36.54 8.74
N SER A 21 -1.54 -35.57 9.65
CA SER A 21 -2.82 -34.98 10.04
C SER A 21 -3.38 -34.16 8.88
N ILE A 22 -4.52 -34.58 8.34
CA ILE A 22 -5.28 -33.84 7.33
C ILE A 22 -6.09 -32.77 8.07
N ILE A 23 -5.67 -31.51 7.95
CA ILE A 23 -6.45 -30.35 8.41
C ILE A 23 -7.51 -30.07 7.33
N PRO A 24 -8.82 -30.10 7.63
CA PRO A 24 -9.83 -29.70 6.66
C PRO A 24 -9.72 -28.19 6.39
N LEU A 25 -9.60 -27.83 5.13
CA LEU A 25 -9.66 -26.46 4.64
C LEU A 25 -11.10 -25.96 4.80
N VAL A 26 -11.35 -25.14 5.84
CA VAL A 26 -12.58 -24.36 5.95
C VAL A 26 -12.50 -23.22 4.92
N PRO A 27 -13.41 -23.14 3.94
CA PRO A 27 -13.51 -21.96 3.11
C PRO A 27 -14.05 -20.81 3.97
N SER A 28 -13.25 -19.76 4.16
CA SER A 28 -13.71 -18.53 4.80
C SER A 28 -14.84 -17.93 3.97
N ALA A 29 -16.03 -17.88 4.55
CA ALA A 29 -17.16 -17.16 3.99
C ALA A 29 -16.84 -15.66 3.95
N GLN A 30 -16.74 -15.10 2.74
CA GLN A 30 -16.66 -13.67 2.52
C GLN A 30 -17.98 -13.04 2.96
N THR A 31 -17.98 -12.43 4.14
CA THR A 31 -19.09 -11.59 4.60
C THR A 31 -18.89 -10.25 3.92
N SER A 32 -19.73 -9.92 2.94
CA SER A 32 -19.76 -8.60 2.32
C SER A 32 -20.25 -7.58 3.36
N ALA A 33 -19.30 -6.94 4.04
CA ALA A 33 -19.58 -5.83 4.94
C ALA A 33 -20.31 -4.72 4.17
N GLN A 34 -21.43 -4.25 4.72
CA GLN A 34 -22.17 -3.14 4.14
C GLN A 34 -21.30 -1.89 4.16
N THR A 35 -20.98 -1.37 2.97
CA THR A 35 -20.12 -0.20 2.77
C THR A 35 -20.81 1.06 3.27
N ARG A 36 -20.58 1.39 4.54
CA ARG A 36 -20.76 2.76 5.03
C ARG A 36 -19.76 3.65 4.26
N PRO A 37 -20.17 4.83 3.76
CA PRO A 37 -19.23 5.72 3.08
C PRO A 37 -18.09 6.07 4.04
N TYR A 38 -16.85 5.77 3.64
CA TYR A 38 -15.65 6.08 4.41
C TYR A 38 -15.49 7.59 4.51
N LYS A 39 -15.08 8.06 5.69
CA LYS A 39 -14.77 9.47 5.94
C LYS A 39 -13.26 9.60 6.17
N PRO A 40 -12.55 10.43 5.38
CA PRO A 40 -11.12 10.64 5.58
C PRO A 40 -10.83 11.34 6.90
N GLU A 41 -9.71 10.99 7.52
CA GLU A 41 -9.18 11.62 8.74
C GLU A 41 -7.98 12.53 8.43
N PHE A 42 -7.15 12.18 7.44
CA PHE A 42 -6.00 13.00 7.04
C PHE A 42 -6.37 14.06 5.99
N PHE A 43 -7.15 13.68 4.97
CA PHE A 43 -7.52 14.56 3.86
C PHE A 43 -8.75 15.42 4.18
N ASN A 44 -8.75 16.66 3.68
CA ASN A 44 -9.97 17.47 3.63
C ASN A 44 -10.88 17.07 2.46
N GLU A 45 -12.11 17.60 2.40
CA GLU A 45 -13.11 17.23 1.39
C GLU A 45 -12.67 17.51 -0.06
N SER A 46 -12.00 18.64 -0.30
CA SER A 46 -11.50 19.02 -1.62
C SER A 46 -10.33 18.15 -2.06
N GLU A 47 -9.36 17.94 -1.16
CA GLU A 47 -8.21 17.04 -1.38
C GLU A 47 -8.68 15.61 -1.63
N TRP A 48 -9.68 15.14 -0.86
CA TRP A 48 -10.24 13.80 -1.01
C TRP A 48 -10.92 13.60 -2.36
N THR A 49 -11.64 14.61 -2.85
CA THR A 49 -12.31 14.55 -4.16
C THR A 49 -11.30 14.54 -5.30
N LEU A 50 -10.21 15.32 -5.19
CA LEU A 50 -9.11 15.32 -6.15
C LEU A 50 -8.36 13.99 -6.13
N LEU A 51 -8.01 13.49 -4.94
CA LEU A 51 -7.37 12.19 -4.75
C LEU A 51 -8.21 11.06 -5.34
N SER A 52 -9.52 11.04 -5.06
CA SER A 52 -10.46 10.05 -5.59
C SER A 52 -10.48 10.04 -7.12
N ALA A 53 -10.55 11.23 -7.74
CA ALA A 53 -10.51 11.36 -9.19
C ALA A 53 -9.17 10.89 -9.77
N ALA A 54 -8.05 11.28 -9.15
CA ALA A 54 -6.71 10.89 -9.58
C ALA A 54 -6.49 9.38 -9.47
N CYS A 55 -6.81 8.76 -8.32
CA CYS A 55 -6.72 7.32 -8.10
C CYS A 55 -7.59 6.55 -9.10
N LYS A 56 -8.83 6.99 -9.35
CA LYS A 56 -9.70 6.36 -10.34
C LYS A 56 -9.05 6.30 -11.74
N ARG A 57 -8.40 7.39 -12.16
CA ARG A 57 -7.72 7.47 -13.46
C ARG A 57 -6.44 6.62 -13.48
N LEU A 58 -5.60 6.76 -12.47
CA LEU A 58 -4.34 6.02 -12.39
C LEU A 58 -4.56 4.52 -12.32
N SER A 59 -5.54 4.05 -11.54
CA SER A 59 -5.89 2.63 -11.44
C SER A 59 -6.51 2.08 -12.73
N ALA A 60 -7.21 2.90 -13.52
CA ALA A 60 -7.76 2.48 -14.82
C ALA A 60 -6.67 2.15 -15.86
N THR A 61 -5.47 2.72 -15.71
CA THR A 61 -4.32 2.44 -16.59
C THR A 61 -3.54 1.18 -16.20
N THR A 62 -3.82 0.61 -15.02
CA THR A 62 -3.12 -0.54 -14.46
C THR A 62 -3.96 -1.81 -14.67
N PRO A 63 -3.36 -2.99 -14.98
CA PRO A 63 -4.11 -4.24 -15.08
C PRO A 63 -4.83 -4.53 -13.76
N VAL A 64 -6.16 -4.59 -13.82
CA VAL A 64 -7.04 -4.74 -12.65
C VAL A 64 -7.05 -6.19 -12.17
N ASP A 65 -6.78 -6.40 -10.89
CA ASP A 65 -7.14 -7.65 -10.22
C ASP A 65 -8.61 -7.56 -9.81
N THR A 66 -9.36 -8.65 -9.93
CA THR A 66 -10.83 -8.70 -9.77
C THR A 66 -11.37 -8.29 -8.39
N ASN A 67 -10.50 -7.94 -7.43
CA ASN A 67 -10.87 -7.59 -6.06
C ASN A 67 -10.47 -6.15 -5.64
N ASP A 68 -9.95 -5.32 -6.55
CA ASP A 68 -9.49 -3.97 -6.17
C ASP A 68 -10.65 -2.97 -6.18
N SER A 69 -11.08 -2.58 -4.98
CA SER A 69 -12.12 -1.58 -4.76
C SER A 69 -11.48 -0.21 -4.53
N LEU A 70 -11.87 0.78 -5.35
CA LEU A 70 -11.40 2.17 -5.24
C LEU A 70 -11.61 2.74 -3.82
N GLN A 71 -12.68 2.33 -3.14
CA GLN A 71 -12.99 2.79 -1.79
C GLN A 71 -11.93 2.32 -0.78
N ASP A 72 -11.48 1.08 -0.91
CA ASP A 72 -10.52 0.47 0.01
C ASP A 72 -9.10 0.97 -0.27
N LEU A 73 -8.77 1.21 -1.53
CA LEU A 73 -7.56 1.93 -1.94
C LEU A 73 -7.49 3.31 -1.26
N LEU A 74 -8.56 4.09 -1.36
CA LEU A 74 -8.59 5.44 -0.78
C LEU A 74 -8.51 5.41 0.76
N ALA A 75 -9.20 4.47 1.40
CA ALA A 75 -9.10 4.27 2.85
C ALA A 75 -7.70 3.86 3.30
N PHE A 76 -7.04 2.97 2.53
CA PHE A 76 -5.65 2.58 2.77
C PHE A 76 -4.71 3.79 2.69
N ILE A 77 -4.85 4.63 1.65
CA ILE A 77 -3.99 5.82 1.49
C ILE A 77 -4.18 6.79 2.67
N ASP A 78 -5.43 7.09 3.07
CA ASP A 78 -5.70 7.99 4.20
C ASP A 78 -5.08 7.45 5.51
N GLN A 79 -5.27 6.17 5.81
CA GLN A 79 -4.67 5.56 7.01
C GLN A 79 -3.15 5.46 6.93
N HIS A 80 -2.58 5.21 5.75
CA HIS A 80 -1.14 5.20 5.58
C HIS A 80 -0.56 6.60 5.86
N MET A 81 -1.27 7.66 5.47
CA MET A 81 -0.90 9.02 5.85
C MET A 81 -0.96 9.23 7.36
N LEU A 82 -1.77 8.49 8.13
CA LEU A 82 -1.79 8.57 9.60
C LEU A 82 -0.57 7.94 10.30
N SER A 83 0.21 7.14 9.59
CA SER A 83 1.35 6.39 10.16
C SER A 83 2.50 7.31 10.63
N PRO A 84 3.32 6.87 11.62
CA PRO A 84 4.52 7.60 12.03
C PRO A 84 5.57 7.70 10.89
N TYR A 85 5.58 6.73 9.98
CA TYR A 85 6.38 6.79 8.76
C TYR A 85 5.98 7.98 7.90
N ALA A 86 4.68 8.16 7.62
CA ALA A 86 4.20 9.28 6.81
C ALA A 86 4.38 10.64 7.48
N HIS A 87 4.40 10.70 8.82
CA HIS A 87 4.77 11.89 9.58
C HIS A 87 6.24 12.30 9.42
N GLY A 88 7.10 11.40 8.93
CA GLY A 88 8.55 11.62 8.86
C GLY A 88 9.23 11.52 10.23
N ASP A 89 8.71 10.68 11.13
CA ASP A 89 9.37 10.44 12.42
C ASP A 89 10.76 9.84 12.19
N LEU A 90 11.78 10.50 12.74
CA LEU A 90 13.20 10.16 12.55
C LEU A 90 13.49 8.72 12.99
N GLY A 91 12.76 8.20 13.98
CA GLY A 91 12.91 6.82 14.45
C GLY A 91 12.43 5.76 13.46
N CYS A 92 11.57 6.10 12.51
CA CYS A 92 11.15 5.21 11.44
C CYS A 92 12.10 5.22 10.23
N VAL A 93 12.86 6.31 10.07
CA VAL A 93 13.80 6.50 8.95
C VAL A 93 15.22 6.07 9.35
N GLN A 94 15.52 6.05 10.66
CA GLN A 94 16.79 5.56 11.18
C GLN A 94 16.83 4.03 11.17
N ASP A 95 17.82 3.50 10.46
CA ASP A 95 18.14 2.09 10.47
C ASP A 95 18.77 1.70 11.83
N PRO A 96 18.31 0.60 12.46
CA PRO A 96 18.73 0.22 13.82
C PRO A 96 20.20 -0.22 13.92
N PHE A 97 20.91 -0.36 12.80
CA PHE A 97 22.32 -0.75 12.75
C PHE A 97 23.27 0.41 12.47
N PHE A 98 22.79 1.67 12.42
CA PHE A 98 23.65 2.83 12.16
C PHE A 98 24.39 3.35 13.41
N ASP A 99 25.71 3.49 13.28
CA ASP A 99 26.60 4.05 14.29
C ASP A 99 26.37 5.56 14.50
N THR A 100 26.07 5.95 15.73
CA THR A 100 25.69 7.32 16.15
C THR A 100 26.82 8.37 16.09
N ASN A 101 28.00 8.02 15.55
CA ASN A 101 29.21 8.86 15.60
C ASN A 101 29.47 9.70 14.33
N THR A 102 28.67 9.52 13.28
CA THR A 102 28.74 10.40 12.10
C THR A 102 27.72 11.51 12.29
N PRO A 103 28.06 12.81 12.11
CA PRO A 103 27.05 13.86 12.06
C PRO A 103 26.12 13.53 10.91
N HIS A 104 25.01 12.90 11.24
CA HIS A 104 23.99 12.50 10.31
C HIS A 104 23.50 13.80 9.69
N GLN A 105 23.57 13.88 8.36
CA GLN A 105 22.67 14.73 7.59
C GLN A 105 21.27 14.23 7.97
N ALA A 106 20.72 14.67 9.11
CA ALA A 106 19.35 14.43 9.53
C ALA A 106 18.56 15.00 8.37
N ALA A 107 18.21 14.09 7.47
CA ALA A 107 17.97 14.51 6.12
C ALA A 107 16.74 15.41 6.21
N THR A 108 16.86 16.58 5.61
CA THR A 108 15.78 17.54 5.41
C THR A 108 14.75 16.95 4.44
N HIS A 109 14.34 15.71 4.70
CA HIS A 109 13.33 14.99 3.95
C HIS A 109 12.00 15.59 4.37
N GLN A 110 11.33 16.19 3.41
CA GLN A 110 9.94 16.56 3.53
C GLN A 110 9.14 15.30 3.89
N SER A 111 8.22 15.42 4.85
CA SER A 111 7.37 14.29 5.24
C SER A 111 6.53 13.82 4.05
N LEU A 112 6.13 12.55 4.05
CA LEU A 112 5.26 11.99 3.01
C LEU A 112 3.97 12.80 2.89
N ARG A 113 3.42 13.20 4.04
CA ARG A 113 2.22 14.06 4.13
C ARG A 113 2.41 15.40 3.45
N ASP A 114 3.54 16.06 3.69
CA ASP A 114 3.83 17.36 3.10
C ASP A 114 4.06 17.24 1.59
N GLN A 115 4.67 16.14 1.13
CA GLN A 115 4.80 15.84 -0.29
C GLN A 115 3.44 15.65 -0.96
N VAL A 116 2.54 14.90 -0.34
CA VAL A 116 1.17 14.72 -0.85
C VAL A 116 0.43 16.05 -0.90
N ARG A 117 0.42 16.84 0.18
CA ARG A 117 -0.27 18.14 0.22
C ARG A 117 0.29 19.13 -0.80
N THR A 118 1.60 19.23 -0.91
CA THR A 118 2.25 20.15 -1.86
C THR A 118 1.97 19.73 -3.31
N GLY A 119 1.94 18.42 -3.57
CA GLY A 119 1.62 17.90 -4.90
C GLY A 119 0.16 18.09 -5.30
N ILE A 120 -0.78 17.84 -4.37
CA ILE A 120 -2.21 18.12 -4.59
C ILE A 120 -2.42 19.61 -4.89
N ALA A 121 -1.82 20.49 -4.08
CA ALA A 121 -1.92 21.94 -4.30
C ALA A 121 -1.32 22.36 -5.65
N ALA A 122 -0.17 21.79 -6.05
CA ALA A 122 0.45 22.09 -7.34
C ALA A 122 -0.42 21.64 -8.52
N LEU A 123 -1.05 20.46 -8.41
CA LEU A 123 -1.95 19.94 -9.44
C LEU A 123 -3.21 20.80 -9.58
N ASP A 124 -3.85 21.13 -8.45
CA ASP A 124 -5.06 21.95 -8.45
C ASP A 124 -4.79 23.38 -8.94
N GLN A 125 -3.68 23.99 -8.54
CA GLN A 125 -3.25 25.29 -9.06
C GLN A 125 -3.04 25.27 -10.57
N TYR A 126 -2.41 24.22 -11.10
CA TYR A 126 -2.25 24.07 -12.54
C TYR A 126 -3.60 23.96 -13.25
N CYS A 127 -4.53 23.16 -12.71
CA CYS A 127 -5.88 23.06 -13.26
C CYS A 127 -6.61 24.41 -13.25
N GLN A 128 -6.51 25.15 -12.14
CA GLN A 128 -7.12 26.46 -12.01
C GLN A 128 -6.52 27.49 -13.00
N HIS A 129 -5.22 27.42 -13.27
CA HIS A 129 -4.55 28.30 -14.22
C HIS A 129 -4.84 27.94 -15.68
N THR A 130 -4.90 26.66 -16.03
CA THR A 130 -5.03 26.20 -17.42
C THR A 130 -6.49 26.07 -17.86
N TYR A 131 -7.36 25.59 -16.97
CA TYR A 131 -8.75 25.24 -17.29
C TYR A 131 -9.77 26.09 -16.52
N GLN A 132 -9.34 26.93 -15.57
CA GLN A 132 -10.23 27.72 -14.71
C GLN A 132 -11.18 26.89 -13.83
N HIS A 133 -10.83 25.61 -13.62
CA HIS A 133 -11.59 24.62 -12.88
C HIS A 133 -10.66 23.84 -11.96
N SER A 134 -11.20 23.32 -10.85
CA SER A 134 -10.47 22.36 -10.02
C SER A 134 -10.30 21.04 -10.76
N PHE A 135 -9.28 20.25 -10.40
CA PHE A 135 -9.00 18.98 -11.08
C PHE A 135 -10.21 18.04 -11.14
N SER A 136 -10.98 17.96 -10.05
CA SER A 136 -12.18 17.12 -9.94
C SER A 136 -13.34 17.55 -10.83
N GLU A 137 -13.35 18.79 -11.32
CA GLU A 137 -14.41 19.32 -12.20
C GLU A 137 -14.10 19.10 -13.68
N LEU A 138 -12.87 18.69 -14.02
CA LEU A 138 -12.45 18.42 -15.39
C LEU A 138 -13.09 17.14 -15.95
N SER A 139 -13.19 17.05 -17.28
CA SER A 139 -13.61 15.81 -17.93
C SER A 139 -12.60 14.68 -17.69
N ASP A 140 -13.03 13.42 -17.78
CA ASP A 140 -12.14 12.25 -17.61
C ASP A 140 -10.89 12.32 -18.52
N GLU A 141 -11.05 12.82 -19.74
CA GLU A 141 -9.97 13.00 -20.72
C GLU A 141 -8.99 14.11 -20.29
N GLN A 142 -9.53 15.23 -19.81
CA GLN A 142 -8.72 16.34 -19.30
C GLN A 142 -7.98 15.95 -18.02
N GLN A 143 -8.63 15.21 -17.12
CA GLN A 143 -7.98 14.66 -15.92
C GLN A 143 -6.78 13.79 -16.31
N GLN A 144 -6.98 12.86 -17.26
CA GLN A 144 -5.89 12.01 -17.74
C GLN A 144 -4.74 12.84 -18.35
N GLN A 145 -5.05 13.82 -19.20
CA GLN A 145 -4.03 14.67 -19.81
C GLN A 145 -3.22 15.45 -18.77
N VAL A 146 -3.87 15.94 -17.71
CA VAL A 146 -3.18 16.63 -16.61
C VAL A 146 -2.28 15.68 -15.84
N LEU A 147 -2.74 14.45 -15.54
CA LEU A 147 -1.92 13.44 -14.86
C LEU A 147 -0.69 13.06 -15.69
N ASP A 148 -0.87 12.85 -17.00
CA ASP A 148 0.24 12.55 -17.92
C ASP A 148 1.23 13.72 -18.00
N SER A 149 0.73 14.95 -18.03
CA SER A 149 1.55 16.17 -18.02
C SER A 149 2.33 16.32 -16.72
N ALA A 150 1.72 15.98 -15.59
CA ALA A 150 2.35 16.01 -14.27
C ALA A 150 3.46 14.94 -14.18
N GLU A 151 3.21 13.72 -14.67
CA GLU A 151 4.20 12.65 -14.72
C GLU A 151 5.41 13.00 -15.59
N ALA A 152 5.19 13.67 -16.71
CA ALA A 152 6.24 14.21 -17.58
C ALA A 152 6.98 15.43 -16.99
N GLY A 153 6.54 15.96 -15.85
CA GLY A 153 7.17 17.10 -15.16
C GLY A 153 6.76 18.48 -15.70
N HIS A 154 5.75 18.57 -16.56
CA HIS A 154 5.28 19.84 -17.13
C HIS A 154 4.45 20.69 -16.16
N VAL A 155 3.86 20.06 -15.14
CA VAL A 155 3.09 20.74 -14.08
C VAL A 155 4.00 21.25 -12.96
N GLY A 156 5.21 20.70 -12.84
CA GLY A 156 6.20 21.03 -11.81
C GLY A 156 6.59 19.82 -10.96
N LYS A 157 7.76 19.92 -10.32
CA LYS A 157 8.36 18.83 -9.54
C LYS A 157 7.46 18.30 -8.42
N PRO A 158 6.73 19.13 -7.63
CA PRO A 158 5.85 18.61 -6.58
C PRO A 158 4.69 17.76 -7.12
N ALA A 159 4.09 18.16 -8.23
CA ALA A 159 3.03 17.39 -8.87
C ALA A 159 3.59 16.07 -9.42
N GLN A 160 4.74 16.10 -10.08
CA GLN A 160 5.42 14.89 -10.57
C GLN A 160 5.73 13.90 -9.45
N ASP A 161 6.30 14.39 -8.35
CA ASP A 161 6.64 13.59 -7.16
C ASP A 161 5.39 13.00 -6.50
N PHE A 162 4.28 13.73 -6.51
CA PHE A 162 3.01 13.26 -6.02
C PHE A 162 2.40 12.17 -6.90
N ILE A 163 2.44 12.29 -8.23
CA ILE A 163 1.97 11.22 -9.13
C ILE A 163 2.80 9.95 -8.94
N GLY A 164 4.12 10.08 -8.85
CA GLY A 164 5.02 8.95 -8.56
C GLY A 164 4.69 8.27 -7.23
N LEU A 165 4.54 9.06 -6.17
CA LEU A 165 4.12 8.57 -4.85
C LEU A 165 2.77 7.87 -4.93
N LEU A 166 1.78 8.46 -5.58
CA LEU A 166 0.42 7.91 -5.64
C LEU A 166 0.39 6.56 -6.37
N ARG A 167 1.18 6.39 -7.43
CA ARG A 167 1.34 5.07 -8.09
C ARG A 167 1.95 4.03 -7.16
N THR A 168 2.97 4.41 -6.40
CA THR A 168 3.58 3.53 -5.39
C THR A 168 2.56 3.12 -4.32
N GLU A 169 1.76 4.06 -3.82
CA GLU A 169 0.71 3.77 -2.83
C GLU A 169 -0.40 2.88 -3.38
N ILE A 170 -0.81 3.07 -4.64
CA ILE A 170 -1.75 2.17 -5.33
C ILE A 170 -1.17 0.76 -5.42
N GLU A 171 0.10 0.62 -5.75
CA GLU A 171 0.73 -0.69 -5.80
C GLU A 171 0.85 -1.32 -4.39
N HIS A 172 1.16 -0.54 -3.37
CA HIS A 172 1.18 -1.01 -1.98
C HIS A 172 -0.20 -1.48 -1.51
N SER A 173 -1.27 -0.76 -1.85
CA SER A 173 -2.62 -1.12 -1.43
C SER A 173 -3.03 -2.48 -1.99
N ARG A 174 -2.64 -2.81 -3.23
CA ARG A 174 -2.93 -4.12 -3.85
C ARG A 174 -2.37 -5.28 -3.05
N PHE A 175 -1.16 -5.13 -2.52
CA PHE A 175 -0.53 -6.14 -1.67
C PHE A 175 -1.06 -6.14 -0.24
N ALA A 176 -1.54 -5.00 0.25
CA ALA A 176 -2.09 -4.85 1.60
C ALA A 176 -3.57 -5.30 1.71
N HIS A 177 -4.33 -5.23 0.62
CA HIS A 177 -5.77 -5.53 0.58
C HIS A 177 -6.18 -6.89 1.18
N PRO A 178 -5.48 -8.02 0.96
CA PRO A 178 -5.83 -9.29 1.62
C PRO A 178 -5.67 -9.28 3.14
N LEU A 179 -4.86 -8.35 3.70
CA LEU A 179 -4.73 -8.19 5.15
C LEU A 179 -5.73 -7.16 5.69
N PHE A 180 -6.00 -6.09 4.96
CA PHE A 180 -6.87 -5.01 5.44
C PHE A 180 -8.32 -5.47 5.66
N THR A 181 -8.87 -6.21 4.71
CA THR A 181 -10.22 -6.81 4.82
C THR A 181 -10.33 -7.83 5.96
N ALA A 182 -9.22 -8.43 6.39
CA ALA A 182 -9.19 -9.39 7.50
C ALA A 182 -9.15 -8.72 8.89
N TYR A 183 -8.90 -7.41 8.96
CA TYR A 183 -8.74 -6.66 10.22
C TYR A 183 -9.87 -5.66 10.51
N GLU A 184 -10.98 -5.67 9.75
CA GLU A 184 -12.21 -4.98 10.17
C GLU A 184 -12.58 -5.45 11.59
N PRO A 185 -12.56 -4.58 12.61
CA PRO A 185 -12.87 -4.98 13.96
C PRO A 185 -14.33 -5.45 14.00
N LEU A 186 -14.56 -6.59 14.66
CA LEU A 186 -15.89 -7.05 15.05
C LEU A 186 -16.52 -6.04 16.02
N THR A 187 -16.97 -4.88 15.53
CA THR A 187 -17.83 -4.00 16.30
C THR A 187 -19.25 -4.54 16.21
N ALA A 188 -19.62 -5.27 17.26
CA ALA A 188 -20.99 -5.62 17.64
C ALA A 188 -21.83 -4.38 17.99
#